data_AF-A0A524CZU4-F1
#
_entry.id   AF-A0A524CZU4-F1
#
_cell.length_a   1.000
_cell.length_b   1.000
_cell.length_c   1.000
_cell.angle_alpha   90.00
_cell.angle_beta   90.00
_cell.angle_gamma   90.00
#
_symmetry.space_group_name_H-M   'P 1'
#
loop_
_entity.id
_entity.type
_entity.pdbx_description
1 polymer ?
#
loop_
_entity_poly.entity_id
_entity_poly.type
_entity_poly.pdbx_seq_one_letter_code
_entity_poly.pdbx_strand_id
1 'polypeptide(L)'
;MNKMGRRKRKQPSYKRVKRVPKIFTCPDCGEKSVKVENIKNSAIATVKCGNCGISKEVLINSISEPVDAFGDFIDIFYADQEIQRLEKRIKKLKQENEYGELSLSYSILSDLCRAKAALLLEDEDEIDMEEVNNWKMKSEHYKRLEKDALLKLDEMELEKGIKTDDESLFDEHDSKMKKEKKIDDVFEDPGFLEW
;
A
#
# COMPACT_ATOMS: atom_id res chain seq x y z
N MET A 1 -27.60 -9.27 -65.65
CA MET A 1 -26.49 -10.07 -65.11
C MET A 1 -25.67 -9.21 -64.16
N ASN A 2 -25.99 -9.20 -62.87
CA ASN A 2 -25.27 -8.36 -61.89
C ASN A 2 -23.99 -9.07 -61.45
N LYS A 3 -22.83 -8.50 -61.79
CA LYS A 3 -21.53 -8.94 -61.29
C LYS A 3 -21.46 -8.66 -59.79
N MET A 4 -21.57 -9.70 -58.96
CA MET A 4 -21.31 -9.60 -57.52
C MET A 4 -19.87 -9.10 -57.28
N GLY A 5 -19.74 -7.93 -56.68
CA GLY A 5 -18.46 -7.42 -56.19
C GLY A 5 -17.94 -8.28 -55.05
N ARG A 6 -16.71 -8.79 -55.16
CA ARG A 6 -16.04 -9.55 -54.08
C ARG A 6 -15.90 -8.67 -52.84
N ARG A 7 -16.44 -9.11 -51.70
CA ARG A 7 -16.28 -8.45 -50.40
C ARG A 7 -14.80 -8.45 -50.01
N LYS A 8 -14.18 -7.27 -49.91
CA LYS A 8 -12.77 -7.12 -49.54
C LYS A 8 -12.57 -7.68 -48.12
N ARG A 9 -11.78 -8.75 -47.98
CA ARG A 9 -11.47 -9.36 -46.67
C ARG A 9 -10.67 -8.35 -45.85
N LYS A 10 -11.18 -7.97 -44.68
CA LYS A 10 -10.49 -7.04 -43.76
C LYS A 10 -9.18 -7.69 -43.31
N GLN A 11 -8.04 -7.08 -43.62
CA GLN A 11 -6.76 -7.55 -43.09
C GLN A 11 -6.72 -7.31 -41.58
N PRO A 12 -6.33 -8.30 -40.77
CA PRO A 12 -6.18 -8.10 -39.33
C PRO A 12 -4.99 -7.16 -39.10
N SER A 13 -5.27 -5.97 -38.56
CA SER A 13 -4.21 -5.07 -38.10
C SER A 13 -3.61 -5.63 -36.81
N TYR A 14 -2.34 -6.02 -36.82
CA TYR A 14 -1.66 -6.47 -35.61
C TYR A 14 -1.48 -5.27 -34.68
N LYS A 15 -2.05 -5.33 -33.47
CA LYS A 15 -1.83 -4.30 -32.46
C LYS A 15 -0.37 -4.41 -31.98
N ARG A 16 0.38 -3.30 -32.05
CA ARG A 16 1.76 -3.26 -31.53
C ARG A 16 1.70 -3.52 -30.02
N VAL A 17 2.39 -4.56 -29.57
CA VAL A 17 2.54 -4.88 -28.13
C VAL A 17 3.30 -3.74 -27.47
N LYS A 18 2.72 -3.13 -26.44
CA LYS A 18 3.40 -2.11 -25.63
C LYS A 18 4.53 -2.78 -24.86
N ARG A 19 5.72 -2.18 -24.86
CA ARG A 19 6.89 -2.66 -24.13
C ARG A 19 7.19 -1.70 -22.99
N VAL A 20 7.67 -2.23 -21.87
CA VAL A 20 8.21 -1.43 -20.77
C VAL A 20 9.38 -0.57 -21.26
N PRO A 21 9.49 0.68 -20.79
CA PRO A 21 10.58 1.57 -21.16
C PRO A 21 11.90 1.06 -20.59
N LYS A 22 12.99 1.31 -21.32
CA LYS A 22 14.37 0.98 -20.90
C LYS A 22 15.18 2.20 -20.45
N ILE A 23 14.64 3.39 -20.68
CA ILE A 23 15.28 4.66 -20.38
C ILE A 23 14.27 5.45 -19.54
N PHE A 24 14.73 5.94 -18.39
CA PHE A 24 13.91 6.64 -17.41
C PHE A 24 14.32 8.10 -17.27
N THR A 25 13.43 8.89 -16.69
CA THR A 25 13.65 10.31 -16.39
C THR A 25 14.45 10.44 -15.10
N CYS A 26 15.52 11.23 -15.11
CA CYS A 26 16.30 11.47 -13.91
C CYS A 26 15.54 12.38 -12.91
N PRO A 27 15.46 12.03 -11.62
CA PRO A 27 14.81 12.87 -10.62
C PRO A 27 15.58 14.16 -10.33
N ASP A 28 16.89 14.16 -10.54
CA ASP A 28 17.76 15.31 -10.25
C ASP A 28 17.81 16.32 -11.40
N CYS A 29 18.15 15.87 -12.62
CA CYS A 29 18.30 16.77 -13.77
C CYS A 29 17.07 16.84 -14.70
N GLY A 30 16.05 15.99 -14.50
CA GLY A 30 14.84 15.98 -15.33
C GLY A 30 14.99 15.39 -16.74
N GLU A 31 16.19 15.01 -17.15
CA GLU A 31 16.48 14.50 -18.50
C GLU A 31 16.21 12.98 -18.61
N LYS A 32 15.78 12.52 -19.79
CA LYS A 32 15.50 11.08 -20.06
C LYS A 32 16.78 10.31 -20.39
N SER A 33 17.65 10.19 -19.40
CA SER A 33 19.01 9.65 -19.57
C SER A 33 19.39 8.57 -18.55
N VAL A 34 18.45 8.08 -17.74
CA VAL A 34 18.74 7.01 -16.77
C VAL A 34 18.68 5.65 -17.42
N LYS A 35 19.74 4.86 -17.26
CA LYS A 35 19.85 3.47 -17.72
C LYS A 35 20.15 2.56 -16.53
N VAL A 36 19.66 1.33 -16.61
CA VAL A 36 19.91 0.27 -15.63
C VAL A 36 20.79 -0.80 -16.27
N GLU A 37 21.89 -1.13 -15.60
CA GLU A 37 22.88 -2.11 -16.03
C GLU A 37 22.87 -3.34 -15.10
N ASN A 38 23.42 -4.46 -15.57
CA ASN A 38 23.67 -5.70 -14.79
C ASN A 38 22.47 -6.53 -14.28
N ILE A 39 21.25 -6.32 -14.80
CA ILE A 39 20.03 -6.99 -14.30
C ILE A 39 20.07 -8.53 -14.31
N LYS A 40 20.78 -9.15 -15.27
CA LYS A 40 20.72 -10.61 -15.48
C LYS A 40 21.91 -11.39 -14.92
N ASN A 41 22.98 -10.70 -14.54
CA ASN A 41 24.27 -11.33 -14.29
C ASN A 41 24.68 -11.26 -12.81
N SER A 42 24.04 -10.42 -12.02
CA SER A 42 24.36 -10.18 -10.61
C SER A 42 23.09 -9.96 -9.80
N ALA A 43 23.19 -10.14 -8.47
CA ALA A 43 22.14 -9.77 -7.52
C ALA A 43 22.03 -8.24 -7.32
N ILE A 44 22.91 -7.48 -7.96
CA ILE A 44 23.02 -6.02 -7.87
C ILE A 44 22.84 -5.45 -9.28
N ALA A 45 21.98 -4.45 -9.41
CA ALA A 45 21.84 -3.63 -10.60
C ALA A 45 22.38 -2.22 -10.35
N THR A 46 23.05 -1.66 -11.35
CA THR A 46 23.58 -0.30 -11.27
C THR A 46 22.67 0.63 -12.07
N VAL A 47 22.08 1.61 -11.40
CA VAL A 47 21.25 2.66 -12.02
C VAL A 47 22.11 3.89 -12.23
N LYS A 48 22.28 4.33 -13.48
CA LYS A 48 23.15 5.47 -13.82
C LYS A 48 22.47 6.47 -14.73
N CYS A 49 22.59 7.75 -14.42
CA CYS A 49 22.20 8.85 -15.30
C CYS A 49 23.36 9.25 -16.22
N GLY A 50 23.12 9.26 -17.54
CA GLY A 50 24.11 9.71 -18.53
C GLY A 50 24.30 11.23 -18.60
N ASN A 51 23.42 12.04 -17.99
CA ASN A 51 23.47 13.50 -18.06
C ASN A 51 24.13 14.13 -16.82
N CYS A 52 23.61 13.89 -15.62
CA CYS A 52 24.18 14.43 -14.37
C CYS A 52 25.23 13.51 -13.72
N GLY A 53 25.33 12.24 -14.14
CA GLY A 53 26.34 11.31 -13.64
C GLY A 53 25.97 10.58 -12.34
N ILE A 54 24.78 10.79 -11.78
CA ILE A 54 24.31 10.05 -10.58
C ILE A 54 24.34 8.55 -10.86
N SER A 55 24.95 7.80 -9.96
CA SER A 55 24.98 6.33 -9.95
C SER A 55 24.63 5.79 -8.58
N LYS A 56 23.78 4.77 -8.54
CA LYS A 56 23.40 4.03 -7.33
C LYS A 56 23.33 2.55 -7.65
N GLU A 57 23.73 1.74 -6.70
CA GLU A 57 23.58 0.29 -6.75
C GLU A 57 22.33 -0.11 -5.98
N VAL A 58 21.61 -1.09 -6.51
CA VAL A 58 20.32 -1.54 -5.99
C VAL A 58 20.28 -3.07 -6.02
N LEU A 59 19.78 -3.69 -4.95
CA LEU A 59 19.55 -5.12 -4.88
C LEU A 59 18.36 -5.53 -5.74
N ILE A 60 18.55 -6.56 -6.57
CA ILE A 60 17.52 -7.07 -7.48
C ILE A 60 17.39 -8.59 -7.39
N ASN A 61 16.18 -9.07 -7.68
CA ASN A 61 15.89 -10.49 -7.79
C ASN A 61 15.97 -10.96 -9.25
N SER A 62 16.01 -12.27 -9.45
CA SER A 62 16.09 -12.89 -10.79
C SER A 62 14.88 -12.61 -11.70
N ILE A 63 13.76 -12.17 -11.13
CA ILE A 63 12.52 -11.82 -11.84
C ILE A 63 12.42 -10.30 -12.05
N SER A 64 13.27 -9.50 -11.41
CA SER A 64 13.21 -8.04 -11.45
C SER A 64 13.45 -7.50 -12.86
N GLU A 65 12.64 -6.51 -13.23
CA GLU A 65 12.75 -5.78 -14.47
C GLU A 65 13.53 -4.46 -14.28
N PRO A 66 14.03 -3.82 -15.36
CA PRO A 66 14.70 -2.52 -15.25
C PRO A 66 13.85 -1.44 -14.57
N VAL A 67 12.51 -1.57 -14.63
CA VAL A 67 11.57 -0.66 -14.00
C VAL A 67 11.62 -0.79 -12.48
N ASP A 68 11.77 -2.01 -11.96
CA ASP A 68 11.80 -2.28 -10.52
C ASP A 68 13.05 -1.65 -9.91
N ALA A 69 14.22 -1.90 -10.50
CA ALA A 69 15.49 -1.31 -10.06
C ALA A 69 15.47 0.23 -10.12
N PHE A 70 14.78 0.80 -11.11
CA PHE A 70 14.58 2.26 -11.16
C PHE A 70 13.61 2.74 -10.06
N GLY A 71 12.58 1.97 -9.72
CA GLY A 71 11.68 2.25 -8.60
C GLY A 71 12.43 2.34 -7.28
N ASP A 72 13.23 1.32 -6.97
CA ASP A 72 14.05 1.30 -5.76
C ASP A 72 15.04 2.47 -5.72
N PHE A 73 15.64 2.83 -6.85
CA PHE A 73 16.47 4.03 -6.95
C PHE A 73 15.72 5.32 -6.60
N ILE A 74 14.47 5.47 -7.05
CA ILE A 74 13.62 6.62 -6.73
C ILE A 74 13.28 6.64 -5.25
N ASP A 75 12.94 5.50 -4.66
CA ASP A 75 12.61 5.41 -3.24
C ASP A 75 13.81 5.78 -2.36
N ILE A 76 15.01 5.32 -2.71
CA ILE A 76 16.27 5.71 -2.05
C ILE A 76 16.54 7.21 -2.22
N PHE A 77 16.36 7.74 -3.44
CA PHE A 77 16.64 9.13 -3.75
C PHE A 77 15.75 10.11 -2.96
N TYR A 78 14.47 9.78 -2.79
CA TYR A 78 13.51 10.63 -2.10
C TYR A 78 13.30 10.31 -0.62
N ALA A 79 13.96 9.29 -0.08
CA ALA A 79 13.79 8.86 1.32
C ALA A 79 13.96 10.03 2.32
N ASP A 80 15.01 10.84 2.17
CA ASP A 80 15.27 11.96 3.08
C ASP A 80 14.22 13.08 2.96
N GLN A 81 13.73 13.34 1.75
CA GLN A 81 12.66 14.31 1.53
C GLN A 81 11.34 13.83 2.15
N GLU A 82 11.04 12.54 2.03
CA GLU A 82 9.84 11.94 2.61
C GLU A 82 9.90 11.92 4.14
N ILE A 83 11.06 11.64 4.74
CA ILE A 83 11.27 11.77 6.20
C ILE A 83 10.92 13.19 6.66
N GLN A 84 11.49 14.22 6.02
CA GLN A 84 11.21 15.62 6.38
C GLN A 84 9.74 16.00 6.21
N ARG A 85 9.08 15.47 5.18
CA ARG A 85 7.66 15.71 4.91
C ARG A 85 6.79 15.07 5.99
N LEU A 86 7.08 13.82 6.37
CA LEU A 86 6.35 13.09 7.40
C LEU A 86 6.53 13.73 8.77
N GLU A 87 7.74 14.17 9.13
CA GLU A 87 7.99 14.89 10.38
C GLU A 87 7.16 16.18 10.48
N LYS A 88 7.03 16.93 9.37
CA LYS A 88 6.16 18.12 9.31
C LYS A 88 4.68 17.74 9.43
N ARG A 89 4.24 16.66 8.77
CA ARG A 89 2.87 16.16 8.84
C ARG A 89 2.51 15.74 10.26
N ILE A 90 3.38 14.97 10.92
CA ILE A 90 3.20 14.51 12.31
C ILE A 90 2.97 15.68 13.27
N LYS A 91 3.69 16.79 13.10
CA LYS A 91 3.47 17.99 13.94
C LYS A 91 2.05 18.53 13.80
N LYS A 92 1.46 18.49 12.60
CA LYS A 92 0.08 18.93 12.35
C LYS A 92 -0.93 17.91 12.89
N LEU A 93 -0.75 16.63 12.59
CA LEU A 93 -1.63 15.55 13.06
C LEU A 93 -1.71 15.46 14.58
N LYS A 94 -0.60 15.74 15.28
CA LYS A 94 -0.57 15.86 16.74
C LYS A 94 -1.46 16.99 17.28
N GLN A 95 -1.60 18.09 16.54
CA GLN A 95 -2.45 19.22 16.94
C GLN A 95 -3.93 18.90 16.69
N GLU A 96 -4.22 18.19 15.61
CA GLU A 96 -5.57 17.83 15.18
C GLU A 96 -6.12 16.56 15.87
N ASN A 97 -5.29 15.87 16.67
CA ASN A 97 -5.61 14.60 17.35
C ASN A 97 -6.05 13.47 16.39
N GLU A 98 -5.51 13.46 15.17
CA GLU A 98 -5.78 12.42 14.17
C GLU A 98 -4.86 11.21 14.38
N TYR A 99 -5.16 10.40 15.40
CA TYR A 99 -4.29 9.30 15.83
C TYR A 99 -4.09 8.18 14.80
N GLY A 100 -5.09 7.92 13.94
CA GLY A 100 -4.98 6.93 12.86
C GLY A 100 -3.92 7.33 11.83
N GLU A 101 -3.98 8.56 11.31
CA GLU A 101 -2.98 9.07 10.38
C GLU A 101 -1.61 9.25 11.04
N LEU A 102 -1.61 9.62 12.31
CA LEU A 102 -0.40 9.76 13.11
C LEU A 102 0.33 8.41 13.24
N SER A 103 -0.41 7.34 13.56
CA SER A 103 0.11 5.97 13.63
C SER A 103 0.69 5.52 12.29
N LEU A 104 -0.04 5.71 11.19
CA LEU A 104 0.44 5.39 9.85
C LEU A 104 1.74 6.14 9.52
N SER A 105 1.80 7.44 9.84
CA SER A 105 2.99 8.26 9.60
C SER A 105 4.22 7.76 10.38
N TYR A 106 4.03 7.31 11.62
CA TYR A 106 5.10 6.71 12.40
C TYR A 106 5.55 5.36 11.87
N SER A 107 4.61 4.53 11.42
CA SER A 107 4.90 3.23 10.80
C SER A 107 5.82 3.42 9.58
N ILE A 108 5.47 4.34 8.68
CA ILE A 108 6.27 4.67 7.50
C ILE A 108 7.65 5.21 7.89
N LEU A 109 7.74 6.12 8.87
CA LEU A 109 9.03 6.63 9.35
C LEU A 109 9.92 5.54 9.95
N SER A 110 9.33 4.59 10.68
CA SER A 110 10.05 3.44 11.23
C SER A 110 10.68 2.61 10.13
N ASP A 111 9.92 2.34 9.06
CA ASP A 111 10.38 1.54 7.91
C ASP A 111 11.46 2.27 7.11
N LEU A 112 11.30 3.58 6.87
CA LEU A 112 12.32 4.42 6.23
C LEU A 112 13.63 4.46 7.04
N CYS A 113 13.54 4.61 8.37
CA CYS A 113 14.73 4.58 9.23
C CYS A 113 15.43 3.22 9.18
N ARG A 114 14.67 2.12 9.12
CA ARG A 114 15.23 0.77 9.01
C ARG A 114 15.90 0.55 7.66
N ALA A 115 15.28 1.00 6.57
CA ALA A 115 15.86 0.96 5.24
C ALA A 115 17.16 1.77 5.16
N LYS A 116 17.19 2.98 5.74
CA LYS A 116 18.39 3.81 5.80
C LYS A 116 19.52 3.17 6.60
N ALA A 117 19.20 2.54 7.73
CA ALA A 117 20.19 1.78 8.50
C ALA A 117 20.75 0.57 7.73
N ALA A 118 19.94 -0.07 6.87
CA ALA A 118 20.40 -1.16 6.03
C ALA A 118 21.33 -0.66 4.91
N LEU A 119 20.96 0.43 4.23
CA LEU A 119 21.79 1.05 3.18
C LEU A 119 23.18 1.46 3.70
N LEU A 120 23.23 2.11 4.87
CA LEU A 120 24.51 2.49 5.49
C LEU A 120 25.38 1.30 5.89
N LEU A 121 24.80 0.10 6.07
CA LEU A 121 25.56 -1.12 6.31
C LEU A 121 26.08 -1.76 5.02
N GLU A 122 25.48 -1.45 3.87
CA GLU A 122 25.88 -1.98 2.56
C GLU A 122 27.06 -1.19 1.95
N ASP A 123 27.31 0.04 2.40
CA ASP A 123 28.42 0.87 1.95
C ASP A 123 29.77 0.33 2.51
N GLU A 124 30.37 -0.65 1.82
CA GLU A 124 31.58 -1.38 2.25
C GLU A 124 32.82 -0.50 2.53
N ASP A 125 32.90 0.69 1.90
CA ASP A 125 34.06 1.58 1.96
C ASP A 125 34.06 2.54 3.17
N GLU A 126 32.91 2.84 3.78
CA GLU A 126 32.80 3.87 4.84
C GLU A 126 31.65 3.58 5.83
N ILE A 127 31.70 2.42 6.52
CA ILE A 127 30.67 2.04 7.50
C ILE A 127 30.86 2.82 8.82
N ASP A 128 30.06 3.87 9.02
CA ASP A 128 29.89 4.50 10.34
C ASP A 128 28.85 3.75 11.19
N MET A 129 29.34 2.87 12.05
CA MET A 129 28.50 2.09 12.97
C MET A 129 27.71 2.94 13.97
N GLU A 130 28.18 4.15 14.29
CA GLU A 130 27.44 5.06 15.17
C GLU A 130 26.20 5.60 14.44
N GLU A 131 26.35 6.03 13.18
CA GLU A 131 25.24 6.49 12.37
C GLU A 131 24.20 5.39 12.15
N VAL A 132 24.64 4.17 11.82
CA VAL A 132 23.76 3.00 11.68
C VAL A 132 22.95 2.75 12.95
N ASN A 133 23.60 2.77 14.11
CA ASN A 133 22.92 2.56 15.40
C ASN A 133 21.94 3.70 15.70
N ASN A 134 22.27 4.94 15.36
CA ASN A 134 21.36 6.08 15.50
C ASN A 134 20.08 5.89 14.68
N TRP A 135 20.19 5.42 13.43
CA TRP A 135 19.01 5.11 12.59
C TRP A 135 18.19 3.93 13.13
N LYS A 136 18.84 2.90 13.66
CA LYS A 136 18.14 1.79 14.35
C LYS A 136 17.36 2.27 15.57
N MET A 137 17.98 3.10 16.42
CA MET A 137 17.31 3.68 17.59
C MET A 137 16.14 4.59 17.18
N LYS A 138 16.27 5.36 16.09
CA LYS A 138 15.16 6.16 15.54
C LYS A 138 14.00 5.29 15.04
N SER A 139 14.29 4.19 14.35
CA SER A 139 13.28 3.24 13.89
C SER A 139 12.50 2.65 15.08
N GLU A 140 13.20 2.18 16.12
CA GLU A 140 12.54 1.70 17.34
C GLU A 140 11.72 2.78 18.04
N HIS A 141 12.22 4.02 18.08
CA HIS A 141 11.49 5.14 18.65
C HIS A 141 10.16 5.38 17.92
N TYR A 142 10.18 5.44 16.59
CA TYR A 142 8.95 5.61 15.81
C TYR A 142 8.00 4.42 15.95
N LYS A 143 8.52 3.19 16.04
CA LYS A 143 7.69 2.00 16.30
C LYS A 143 6.98 2.04 17.67
N ARG A 144 7.61 2.63 18.69
CA ARG A 144 6.95 2.86 19.99
C ARG A 144 5.85 3.91 19.87
N LEU A 145 6.14 5.03 19.20
CA LEU A 145 5.14 6.09 18.98
C LEU A 145 3.93 5.64 18.16
N GLU A 146 4.12 4.75 17.18
CA GLU A 146 3.04 4.09 16.43
C GLU A 146 2.10 3.32 17.37
N LYS A 147 2.66 2.49 18.26
CA LYS A 147 1.87 1.73 19.25
C LYS A 147 1.14 2.67 20.20
N ASP A 148 1.80 3.72 20.69
CA ASP A 148 1.17 4.71 21.56
C ASP A 148 0.03 5.45 20.86
N ALA A 149 0.17 5.75 19.56
CA ALA A 149 -0.88 6.38 18.77
C ALA A 149 -2.07 5.44 18.54
N LEU A 150 -1.83 4.14 18.31
CA LEU A 150 -2.90 3.14 18.21
C LEU A 150 -3.66 3.00 19.53
N LEU A 151 -2.96 2.91 20.66
CA LEU A 151 -3.61 2.83 21.97
C LEU A 151 -4.53 4.02 22.24
N LYS A 152 -4.10 5.24 21.88
CA LYS A 152 -4.94 6.44 22.00
C LYS A 152 -6.14 6.43 21.06
N LEU A 153 -5.97 5.88 19.85
CA LEU A 153 -7.08 5.71 18.92
C LEU A 153 -8.12 4.74 19.52
N ASP A 154 -7.67 3.59 20.02
CA ASP A 154 -8.53 2.59 20.66
C ASP A 154 -9.26 3.18 21.88
N GLU A 155 -8.55 3.93 22.73
CA GLU A 155 -9.14 4.67 23.87
C GLU A 155 -10.25 5.62 23.40
N MET A 156 -10.01 6.41 22.34
CA MET A 156 -11.01 7.32 21.79
C MET A 156 -12.21 6.61 21.17
N GLU A 157 -12.02 5.45 20.54
CA GLU A 157 -13.10 4.64 19.98
C GLU A 157 -13.96 4.03 21.10
N LEU A 158 -13.32 3.55 22.17
CA LEU A 158 -14.01 3.06 23.36
C LEU A 158 -14.81 4.17 24.06
N GLU A 159 -14.24 5.38 24.21
CA GLU A 159 -14.92 6.54 24.79
C GLU A 159 -16.13 7.00 23.97
N LYS A 160 -16.02 6.98 22.64
CA LYS A 160 -17.15 7.28 21.74
C LYS A 160 -18.26 6.23 21.85
N GLY A 161 -17.95 5.06 22.42
CA GLY A 161 -18.84 3.94 22.55
C GLY A 161 -19.12 3.27 21.20
N ILE A 162 -19.33 1.96 21.24
CA ILE A 162 -20.15 1.33 20.20
C ILE A 162 -21.53 1.95 20.39
N LYS A 163 -22.06 2.66 19.38
CA LYS A 163 -23.50 2.89 19.32
C LYS A 163 -24.13 1.51 19.21
N THR A 164 -24.42 0.88 20.34
CA THR A 164 -25.56 0.01 20.41
C THR A 164 -26.71 0.97 20.20
N ASP A 165 -27.15 1.10 18.95
CA ASP A 165 -28.51 1.56 18.73
C ASP A 165 -29.34 0.67 19.67
N ASP A 166 -30.25 1.27 20.45
CA ASP A 166 -31.17 0.55 21.36
C ASP A 166 -32.09 -0.47 20.61
N GLU A 167 -31.77 -0.78 19.34
CA GLU A 167 -32.15 -1.96 18.58
C GLU A 167 -30.92 -2.88 18.47
N SER A 168 -30.48 -3.48 19.57
CA SER A 168 -29.67 -4.68 19.44
C SER A 168 -30.52 -5.72 18.70
N LEU A 169 -30.01 -6.29 17.62
CA LEU A 169 -30.62 -7.44 16.95
C LEU A 169 -30.79 -8.66 17.89
N PHE A 170 -30.21 -8.58 19.09
CA PHE A 170 -30.26 -9.55 20.18
C PHE A 170 -31.04 -9.06 21.40
N ASP A 171 -31.64 -7.87 21.37
CA ASP A 171 -32.66 -7.54 22.37
C ASP A 171 -33.80 -8.52 22.14
N GLU A 172 -33.97 -9.43 23.11
CA GLU A 172 -35.11 -10.33 23.17
C GLU A 172 -36.36 -9.45 23.21
N HIS A 173 -36.94 -9.23 22.03
CA HIS A 173 -38.33 -8.88 21.97
C HIS A 173 -39.02 -10.05 22.65
N ASP A 174 -39.57 -9.81 23.85
CA ASP A 174 -40.48 -10.71 24.55
C ASP A 174 -41.75 -10.85 23.68
N SER A 175 -41.60 -11.48 22.52
CA SER A 175 -42.67 -11.88 21.65
C SER A 175 -43.35 -13.00 22.42
N LYS A 176 -44.43 -12.65 23.12
CA LYS A 176 -45.42 -13.58 23.64
C LYS A 176 -45.56 -14.72 22.64
N MET A 177 -44.96 -15.87 22.93
CA MET A 177 -45.14 -17.08 22.13
C MET A 177 -46.66 -17.26 22.00
N LYS A 178 -47.18 -17.15 20.78
CA LYS A 178 -48.58 -17.48 20.53
C LYS A 178 -48.72 -18.94 20.91
N LYS A 179 -49.58 -19.22 21.91
CA LYS A 179 -49.92 -20.55 22.39
C LYS A 179 -50.11 -21.50 21.20
N GLU A 180 -49.50 -22.68 21.27
CA GLU A 180 -49.71 -23.77 20.32
C GLU A 180 -51.21 -24.02 20.17
N LYS A 181 -51.72 -23.88 18.95
CA LYS A 181 -53.12 -24.22 18.63
C LYS A 181 -53.25 -25.74 18.64
N LYS A 182 -54.35 -26.25 19.19
CA LYS A 182 -54.63 -27.69 19.20
C LYS A 182 -54.99 -28.14 17.79
N ILE A 183 -54.66 -29.40 17.46
CA ILE A 183 -54.93 -30.01 16.15
C ILE A 183 -56.38 -29.84 15.69
N ASP A 184 -57.33 -29.83 16.63
CA ASP A 184 -58.76 -29.70 16.34
C ASP A 184 -59.11 -28.32 15.71
N ASP A 185 -58.36 -27.25 16.00
CA ASP A 185 -58.58 -25.91 15.43
C ASP A 185 -58.17 -25.82 13.93
N VAL A 186 -57.47 -26.83 13.41
CA VAL A 186 -57.04 -26.89 11.99
C VAL A 186 -58.09 -27.56 11.11
N PHE A 187 -58.92 -28.45 11.68
CA PHE A 187 -59.92 -29.22 10.91
C PHE A 187 -61.30 -28.53 10.83
N GLU A 188 -61.52 -27.46 11.59
CA GLU A 188 -62.75 -26.64 11.52
C GLU A 188 -62.63 -25.43 10.57
N ASP A 189 -61.47 -25.25 9.91
CA ASP A 189 -61.28 -24.16 8.93
C ASP A 189 -62.13 -24.45 7.66
N PRO A 190 -63.18 -23.66 7.37
CA PRO A 190 -64.07 -23.92 6.24
C PRO A 190 -63.34 -23.84 4.88
N GLY A 191 -62.14 -23.25 4.84
CA GLY A 191 -61.33 -23.11 3.64
C GLY A 191 -60.52 -24.35 3.24
N PHE A 192 -60.53 -25.45 4.03
CA PHE A 192 -59.75 -26.65 3.73
C PHE A 192 -60.45 -27.67 2.81
N LEU A 193 -61.76 -27.51 2.54
CA LEU A 193 -62.56 -28.46 1.74
C LEU A 193 -63.30 -27.85 0.54
N GLU A 194 -62.89 -26.67 0.06
CA GLU A 194 -63.33 -26.17 -1.23
C GLU A 194 -62.28 -26.48 -2.30
N TRP A 195 -62.63 -27.45 -3.15
CA TRP A 195 -61.96 -27.85 -4.39
C TRP A 195 -62.29 -26.90 -5.54
#